data_AF-A0A2V8AI97-F1
#
_entry.id   AF-A0A2V8AI97-F1
#
_cell.length_a   1.000
_cell.length_b   1.000
_cell.length_c   1.000
_cell.angle_alpha   90.00
_cell.angle_beta   90.00
_cell.angle_gamma   90.00
#
_symmetry.space_group_name_H-M   'P 1'
#
loop_
_entity.id
_entity.type
_entity.pdbx_description
1 polymer ?
#
loop_
_entity_poly.entity_id
_entity_poly.type
_entity_poly.pdbx_seq_one_letter_code
_entity_poly.pdbx_strand_id
1 'polypeptide(L)'
;MLAASIMLEAAVNHDGFDGLFSGYSGAYVPEILSALRQIGAPYTHALVERAIAVAYPDGYPEDPAEHQDELSYSDEVSEALDPLDRDFQRYPEPLPDLVNAYLARDT
;
A
#
# COMPACT_ATOMS: atom_id res chain seq x y z
N MET A 1 -8.91 -8.01 -6.19
CA MET A 1 -8.02 -8.80 -5.32
C MET A 1 -6.65 -9.02 -5.96
N LEU A 2 -6.53 -9.78 -7.05
CA LEU A 2 -5.24 -9.96 -7.75
C LEU A 2 -4.62 -8.62 -8.22
N ALA A 3 -5.43 -7.74 -8.82
CA ALA A 3 -4.99 -6.42 -9.26
C ALA A 3 -4.52 -5.53 -8.10
N ALA A 4 -5.10 -5.65 -6.90
CA ALA A 4 -4.75 -4.81 -5.76
C ALA A 4 -3.36 -5.18 -5.18
N SER A 5 -3.06 -6.48 -5.07
CA SER A 5 -1.72 -6.95 -4.68
C SER A 5 -0.67 -6.52 -5.71
N ILE A 6 -0.97 -6.67 -7.00
CA ILE A 6 -0.05 -6.26 -8.08
C ILE A 6 0.17 -4.75 -8.08
N MET A 7 -0.88 -3.94 -7.86
CA MET A 7 -0.74 -2.48 -7.78
C MET A 7 0.12 -2.06 -6.60
N LEU A 8 -0.07 -2.68 -5.42
CA LEU A 8 0.78 -2.42 -4.26
C LEU A 8 2.24 -2.75 -4.55
N GLU A 9 2.52 -3.97 -5.04
CA GLU A 9 3.89 -4.39 -5.36
C GLU A 9 4.50 -3.53 -6.46
N ALA A 10 3.74 -3.17 -7.51
CA ALA A 10 4.24 -2.35 -8.60
C ALA A 10 4.59 -0.93 -8.13
N ALA A 11 3.72 -0.31 -7.31
CA ALA A 11 3.94 1.05 -6.84
C ALA A 11 5.10 1.12 -5.83
N VAL A 12 5.06 0.28 -4.78
CA VAL A 12 6.03 0.37 -3.67
C VAL A 12 7.43 -0.11 -4.10
N ASN A 13 7.54 -1.07 -5.00
CA ASN A 13 8.86 -1.47 -5.51
C ASN A 13 9.46 -0.48 -6.50
N HIS A 14 8.63 0.34 -7.16
CA HIS A 14 9.12 1.31 -8.15
C HIS A 14 9.47 2.65 -7.49
N ASP A 15 8.53 3.18 -6.70
CA ASP A 15 8.60 4.55 -6.16
C ASP A 15 8.28 4.61 -4.64
N GLY A 16 8.28 3.46 -3.94
CA GLY A 16 7.95 3.41 -2.51
C GLY A 16 6.49 3.71 -2.19
N PHE A 17 6.21 3.96 -0.91
CA PHE A 17 4.88 4.40 -0.45
C PHE A 17 4.51 5.77 -1.02
N ASP A 18 5.50 6.63 -1.33
CA ASP A 18 5.29 7.86 -2.10
C ASP A 18 4.62 7.53 -3.44
N GLY A 19 5.16 6.54 -4.16
CA GLY A 19 4.58 6.00 -5.38
C GLY A 19 3.15 5.48 -5.22
N LEU A 20 2.89 4.71 -4.15
CA LEU A 20 1.56 4.15 -3.87
C LEU A 20 0.51 5.25 -3.73
N PHE A 21 0.83 6.29 -2.97
CA PHE A 21 -0.09 7.39 -2.68
C PHE A 21 -0.19 8.37 -3.84
N SER A 22 0.86 8.51 -4.65
CA SER A 22 0.84 9.34 -5.84
C SER A 22 0.00 8.74 -6.97
N GLY A 23 -0.68 9.60 -7.73
CA GLY A 23 -1.35 9.21 -8.97
C GLY A 23 -2.59 8.32 -8.79
N TYR A 24 -2.84 7.43 -9.75
CA TYR A 24 -4.06 6.61 -9.80
C TYR A 24 -4.10 5.49 -8.74
N SER A 25 -2.95 5.09 -8.19
CA SER A 25 -2.85 4.01 -7.20
C SER A 25 -3.43 4.40 -5.84
N GLY A 26 -3.36 5.68 -5.45
CA GLY A 26 -3.89 6.16 -4.17
C GLY A 26 -5.38 5.84 -4.00
N ALA A 27 -6.15 5.97 -5.08
CA ALA A 27 -7.59 5.68 -5.11
C ALA A 27 -7.94 4.23 -4.74
N TYR A 28 -6.97 3.30 -4.77
CA TYR A 28 -7.17 1.88 -4.49
C TYR A 28 -6.63 1.44 -3.13
N VAL A 29 -6.10 2.36 -2.32
CA VAL A 29 -5.55 2.03 -1.00
C VAL A 29 -6.58 1.33 -0.09
N PRO A 30 -7.86 1.75 -0.03
CA PRO A 30 -8.88 1.01 0.73
C PRO A 30 -9.07 -0.44 0.26
N GLU A 31 -9.11 -0.67 -1.05
CA GLU A 31 -9.21 -2.00 -1.66
C GLU A 31 -7.95 -2.83 -1.40
N ILE A 32 -6.77 -2.22 -1.39
CA ILE A 32 -5.50 -2.86 -1.06
C ILE A 32 -5.53 -3.37 0.38
N LEU A 33 -5.88 -2.52 1.35
CA LEU A 33 -6.02 -2.93 2.76
C LEU A 33 -7.02 -4.09 2.91
N SER A 34 -8.19 -3.96 2.27
CA SER A 34 -9.20 -5.02 2.30
C SER A 34 -8.70 -6.33 1.71
N ALA A 35 -7.94 -6.28 0.61
CA ALA A 35 -7.36 -7.46 -0.03
C ALA A 35 -6.28 -8.11 0.83
N LEU A 36 -5.35 -7.33 1.39
CA LEU A 36 -4.29 -7.83 2.27
C LEU A 36 -4.87 -8.56 3.49
N ARG A 37 -5.94 -8.02 4.07
CA ARG A 37 -6.67 -8.69 5.17
C ARG A 37 -7.28 -10.02 4.74
N GLN A 38 -7.88 -10.08 3.54
CA GLN A 38 -8.53 -11.29 3.02
C GLN A 38 -7.52 -12.41 2.72
N ILE A 39 -6.37 -12.08 2.13
CA ILE A 39 -5.34 -13.06 1.78
C ILE A 39 -4.47 -13.47 2.98
N GLY A 40 -4.64 -12.82 4.14
CA GLY A 40 -3.88 -13.13 5.35
C GLY A 40 -2.45 -12.62 5.29
N ALA A 41 -2.25 -11.38 4.83
CA ALA A 41 -0.97 -10.65 4.82
C ALA A 41 -0.94 -9.55 5.91
N PRO A 42 -1.00 -9.89 7.21
CA PRO A 42 -1.10 -8.93 8.30
C PRO A 42 0.11 -8.00 8.42
N TYR A 43 1.33 -8.47 8.10
CA TYR A 43 2.51 -7.60 8.19
C TYR A 43 2.45 -6.51 7.12
N THR A 44 2.14 -6.91 5.88
CA THR A 44 2.02 -5.98 4.76
C THR A 44 0.86 -5.02 4.97
N HIS A 45 -0.27 -5.49 5.51
CA HIS A 45 -1.38 -4.62 5.91
C HIS A 45 -0.94 -3.55 6.91
N ALA A 46 -0.24 -3.96 7.97
CA ALA A 46 0.25 -3.04 8.99
C ALA A 46 1.27 -2.04 8.45
N LEU A 47 2.08 -2.41 7.46
CA LEU A 47 2.98 -1.45 6.79
C LEU A 47 2.19 -0.37 6.03
N VAL A 48 1.17 -0.76 5.26
CA VAL A 48 0.34 0.20 4.52
C VAL A 48 -0.39 1.13 5.49
N GLU A 49 -0.97 0.62 6.58
CA GLU A 49 -1.62 1.45 7.62
C GLU A 49 -0.65 2.44 8.28
N ARG A 50 0.59 2.02 8.54
CA ARG A 50 1.63 2.91 9.10
C ARG A 50 2.03 3.98 8.09
N ALA A 51 2.16 3.63 6.82
CA ALA A 51 2.47 4.58 5.76
C ALA A 51 1.36 5.63 5.63
N ILE A 52 0.09 5.21 5.69
CA ILE A 52 -1.06 6.12 5.72
C ILE A 52 -0.98 7.06 6.94
N ALA A 53 -0.70 6.54 8.13
CA ALA A 53 -0.61 7.37 9.34
C ALA A 53 0.52 8.41 9.30
N VAL A 54 1.59 8.13 8.55
CA VAL A 54 2.71 9.07 8.32
C VAL A 54 2.32 10.13 7.30
N ALA A 55 1.77 9.70 6.17
CA ALA A 55 1.45 10.56 5.04
C ALA A 55 0.18 11.41 5.21
N TYR A 56 -0.81 10.87 5.93
CA TYR A 56 -2.15 11.40 6.07
C TYR A 56 -2.59 11.38 7.55
N PRO A 57 -1.95 12.18 8.42
CA PRO A 57 -2.23 12.16 9.85
C PRO A 57 -3.66 12.55 10.21
N ASP A 58 -4.34 13.31 9.34
CA ASP A 58 -5.73 13.75 9.51
C ASP A 58 -6.76 12.77 8.89
N GLY A 59 -6.28 11.67 8.29
CA GLY A 59 -7.10 10.65 7.64
C GLY A 59 -6.86 10.56 6.14
N TYR A 60 -7.03 9.35 5.59
CA TYR A 60 -6.88 9.11 4.16
C TYR A 60 -8.08 9.70 3.39
N PRO A 61 -7.87 10.46 2.30
CA PRO A 61 -8.96 11.13 1.60
C PRO A 61 -9.97 10.13 1.01
N GLU A 62 -11.24 10.51 0.98
CA GLU A 62 -12.30 9.72 0.34
C GLU A 62 -12.44 10.03 -1.16
N ASP A 63 -12.07 11.24 -1.59
CA ASP A 63 -12.12 11.64 -3.00
C ASP A 63 -10.82 11.24 -3.72
N PRO A 64 -10.91 10.39 -4.76
CA PRO A 64 -9.75 10.00 -5.57
C PRO A 64 -8.94 11.16 -6.16
N ALA A 65 -9.58 12.31 -6.40
CA ALA A 65 -8.92 13.50 -6.92
C ALA A 65 -7.97 14.14 -5.90
N GLU A 66 -8.24 13.99 -4.60
CA GLU A 66 -7.40 14.51 -3.51
C GLU A 66 -6.11 13.70 -3.35
N HIS A 67 -6.03 12.47 -3.88
CA HIS A 67 -4.78 11.70 -3.93
C HIS A 67 -3.76 12.25 -4.95
N GLN A 68 -4.19 13.00 -5.97
CA GLN A 68 -3.32 13.46 -7.05
C GLN A 68 -2.64 14.81 -6.77
N ASP A 69 -3.28 15.67 -5.98
CA ASP A 69 -2.82 17.06 -5.78
C ASP A 69 -2.10 17.29 -4.44
N GLU A 70 -2.21 16.38 -3.47
CA GLU A 70 -1.77 16.70 -2.09
C GLU A 70 -0.28 16.52 -1.80
N LEU A 71 0.54 15.89 -2.65
CA LEU A 71 1.81 15.35 -2.16
C LEU A 71 3.02 15.86 -2.92
N SER A 72 3.27 17.16 -2.78
CA SER A 72 4.62 17.57 -2.41
C SER A 72 4.74 17.30 -0.91
N TYR A 73 4.92 16.04 -0.52
CA TYR A 73 5.26 15.71 0.85
C TYR A 73 6.42 16.60 1.30
N SER A 74 6.40 17.02 2.56
CA SER A 74 7.61 17.62 3.12
C SER A 74 8.73 16.57 3.11
N ASP A 75 9.97 17.03 3.03
CA ASP A 75 11.14 16.14 3.15
C ASP A 75 11.04 15.25 4.40
N GLU A 76 10.46 15.77 5.49
CA GLU A 76 10.21 15.04 6.74
C GLU A 76 9.27 13.84 6.55
N VAL A 77 8.20 13.98 5.76
CA VAL A 77 7.26 12.88 5.51
C VAL A 77 7.90 11.81 4.62
N SER A 78 8.58 12.22 3.54
CA SER A 78 9.32 11.26 2.70
C SER A 78 10.41 10.52 3.49
N GLU A 79 11.20 11.23 4.32
CA GLU A 79 12.18 10.60 5.21
C GLU A 79 11.55 9.64 6.23
N ALA A 80 10.31 9.89 6.67
CA ALA A 80 9.58 9.01 7.58
C ALA A 80 8.98 7.76 6.89
N LEU A 81 8.76 7.80 5.57
CA LEU A 81 8.29 6.65 4.78
C LEU A 81 9.44 5.71 4.39
N ASP A 82 10.63 6.24 4.22
CA ASP A 82 11.87 5.55 3.85
C ASP A 82 12.13 4.21 4.60
N PRO A 83 11.95 4.11 5.94
CA PRO A 83 12.10 2.85 6.66
C PRO A 83 11.01 1.83 6.32
N LEU A 84 9.78 2.29 6.03
CA LEU A 84 8.65 1.43 5.68
C LEU A 84 8.84 0.83 4.29
N ASP A 85 9.38 1.60 3.34
CA ASP A 85 9.76 1.09 2.01
C ASP A 85 10.76 -0.05 2.13
N ARG A 86 11.81 0.14 2.95
CA ARG A 86 12.82 -0.90 3.22
C ARG A 86 12.22 -2.13 3.88
N ASP A 87 11.25 -1.96 4.79
CA ASP A 87 10.57 -3.08 5.43
C ASP A 87 9.70 -3.85 4.42
N PHE A 88 9.03 -3.15 3.49
CA PHE A 88 8.27 -3.78 2.41
C PHE A 88 9.16 -4.57 1.46
N GLN A 89 10.27 -3.97 1.02
CA GLN A 89 11.24 -4.57 0.09
C GLN A 89 11.98 -5.80 0.65
N ARG A 90 11.86 -6.08 1.95
CA ARG A 90 12.35 -7.33 2.55
C ARG A 90 11.47 -8.53 2.23
N TYR A 91 10.29 -8.32 1.64
CA TYR A 91 9.31 -9.36 1.32
C TYR A 91 9.04 -10.31 2.50
N PRO A 92 8.59 -9.77 3.65
CA PRO A 92 8.37 -10.58 4.85
C PRO A 92 7.23 -11.59 4.69
N GLU A 93 6.32 -11.34 3.76
CA GLU A 93 5.20 -12.21 3.42
C GLU A 93 5.22 -12.54 1.93
N PRO A 94 5.02 -13.81 1.54
CA PRO A 94 4.98 -14.21 0.14
C PRO A 94 3.61 -13.89 -0.46
N LEU A 95 3.36 -12.61 -0.78
CA LEU A 95 2.07 -12.15 -1.31
C LEU A 95 1.55 -12.98 -2.49
N PRO A 96 2.38 -13.40 -3.47
CA PRO A 96 1.90 -14.26 -4.57
C PRO A 96 1.35 -15.60 -4.09
N ASP A 97 2.00 -16.24 -3.11
CA ASP A 97 1.56 -17.52 -2.55
C ASP A 97 0.27 -17.36 -1.75
N LEU A 98 0.14 -16.27 -0.99
CA LEU A 98 -1.07 -15.95 -0.24
C LEU A 98 -2.26 -15.70 -1.16
N VAL A 99 -2.05 -14.98 -2.27
CA VAL A 99 -3.10 -14.78 -3.28
C VAL A 99 -3.50 -16.10 -3.94
N ASN A 100 -2.53 -16.94 -4.33
CA ASN A 100 -2.82 -18.25 -4.90
C ASN A 100 -3.59 -19.16 -3.94
N ALA A 101 -3.20 -19.17 -2.66
CA ALA A 101 -3.88 -19.93 -1.62
C ALA A 101 -5.32 -19.43 -1.40
N TYR A 102 -5.55 -18.11 -1.45
CA TYR A 102 -6.89 -17.54 -1.37
C TYR A 102 -7.75 -17.98 -2.58
N LEU A 103 -7.25 -17.84 -3.80
CA LEU A 103 -7.98 -18.21 -5.03
C LEU A 103 -8.33 -19.70 -5.09
N ALA A 104 -7.46 -20.56 -4.58
CA ALA A 104 -7.68 -22.01 -4.52
C ALA A 104 -8.74 -22.44 -3.49
N ARG A 105 -9.14 -21.55 -2.57
CA ARG A 105 -10.21 -21.81 -1.59
C ARG A 105 -11.60 -21.41 -2.08
N ASP A 106 -11.64 -20.49 -3.03
CA ASP A 106 -12.87 -19.96 -3.64
C ASP A 106 -13.24 -20.69 -4.97
N THR A 107 -12.50 -21.75 -5.32
CA THR A 107 -12.80 -22.68 -6.44
C THR A 107 -13.29 -24.03 -5.94
#